data_AF-A0AAQ0H5K7-F1
#
_entry.id   AF-A0AAQ0H5K7-F1
#
_cell.length_a   1.000
_cell.length_b   1.000
_cell.length_c   1.000
_cell.angle_alpha   90.00
_cell.angle_beta   90.00
_cell.angle_gamma   90.00
#
_symmetry.space_group_name_H-M   'P 1'
#
loop_
_entity.id
_entity.type
_entity.pdbx_description
1 polymer ?
#
loop_
_entity_poly.entity_id
_entity_poly.type
_entity_poly.pdbx_seq_one_letter_code
_entity_poly.pdbx_strand_id
1 'polypeptide(L)' 'MATNTARPLGWRPVDPDEVPIHAVVRYRDRGRTVAGTAVDVLDAGDRPSLIVRTDDGQHHVAPGSTRLEMLED' A
#
# COMPACT_ATOMS: atom_id res chain seq x y z
N MET A 1 -33.68 -11.27 -0.96
CA MET A 1 -32.65 -10.24 -1.21
C MET A 1 -31.50 -10.52 -0.26
N ALA A 2 -30.42 -11.15 -0.74
CA ALA A 2 -29.28 -11.45 0.11
C ALA A 2 -28.50 -10.14 0.32
N THR A 3 -28.49 -9.63 1.55
CA THR A 3 -27.61 -8.55 1.97
C THR A 3 -26.18 -9.10 1.94
N ASN A 4 -25.48 -8.81 0.85
CA ASN A 4 -24.05 -9.02 0.72
C ASN A 4 -23.36 -8.19 1.80
N THR A 5 -23.11 -8.80 2.96
CA THR A 5 -22.32 -8.23 4.03
C THR A 5 -20.88 -8.35 3.57
N ALA A 6 -20.42 -7.36 2.82
CA ALA A 6 -19.00 -7.20 2.52
C ALA A 6 -18.27 -7.29 3.86
N ARG A 7 -17.46 -8.35 4.04
CA ARG A 7 -16.56 -8.42 5.19
C ARG A 7 -15.76 -7.11 5.19
N PRO A 8 -15.58 -6.43 6.33
CA PRO A 8 -14.68 -5.29 6.35
C PRO A 8 -13.33 -5.80 5.86
N LEU A 9 -12.90 -5.30 4.69
CA LEU A 9 -11.63 -5.68 4.09
C LEU A 9 -10.54 -5.42 5.14
N GLY A 10 -9.86 -6.49 5.53
CA GLY A 10 -8.81 -6.44 6.54
C GLY A 10 -7.59 -5.71 5.98
N TRP A 11 -6.78 -5.16 6.87
CA TRP A 11 -5.49 -4.58 6.49
C TRP A 11 -4.42 -5.43 7.14
N ARG A 12 -3.59 -6.09 6.33
CA ARG A 12 -2.48 -6.91 6.82
C ARG A 12 -1.16 -6.15 6.72
N PRO A 13 -0.31 -6.13 7.75
CA PRO A 13 1.03 -5.57 7.63
C PRO A 13 1.85 -6.39 6.62
N VAL A 14 2.62 -5.72 5.78
CA VAL A 14 3.46 -6.32 4.73
C VAL A 14 4.77 -5.56 4.59
N ASP A 15 5.82 -6.26 4.16
CA ASP A 15 7.04 -5.61 3.72
C ASP A 15 6.91 -5.13 2.25
N PRO A 16 7.61 -4.05 1.85
CA PRO A 16 7.48 -3.47 0.51
C PRO A 16 7.72 -4.45 -0.64
N ASP A 17 8.62 -5.42 -0.46
CA ASP A 17 8.97 -6.46 -1.43
C ASP A 17 7.93 -7.59 -1.52
N GLU A 18 7.05 -7.71 -0.52
CA GLU A 18 5.95 -8.66 -0.51
C GLU A 18 4.66 -8.09 -1.14
N VAL A 19 4.67 -6.81 -1.53
CA VAL A 19 3.50 -6.12 -2.11
C VAL A 19 3.40 -6.44 -3.60
N PRO A 20 2.33 -7.12 -4.06
CA PRO A 20 2.10 -7.30 -5.48
C PRO A 20 1.84 -5.95 -6.15
N ILE A 21 2.35 -5.79 -7.38
CA ILE A 21 1.95 -4.67 -8.23
C ILE A 21 0.43 -4.72 -8.42
N HIS A 22 -0.20 -3.55 -8.36
CA HIS A 22 -1.65 -3.32 -8.35
C HIS A 22 -2.39 -3.64 -7.05
N ALA A 23 -1.70 -4.07 -5.98
CA ALA A 23 -2.32 -4.20 -4.67
C ALA A 23 -2.66 -2.83 -4.06
N VAL A 24 -3.78 -2.75 -3.34
CA VAL A 24 -4.12 -1.56 -2.55
C VAL A 24 -3.34 -1.59 -1.24
N VAL A 25 -2.58 -0.54 -0.99
CA VAL A 25 -1.75 -0.38 0.20
C VAL A 25 -2.07 0.92 0.93
N ARG A 26 -1.75 0.95 2.22
CA ARG A 26 -1.71 2.18 3.01
C ARG A 26 -0.48 2.20 3.91
N TYR A 27 -0.03 3.40 4.25
CA TYR A 27 1.07 3.62 5.19
C TYR A 27 0.96 4.99 5.83
N ARG A 28 1.78 5.24 6.86
CA ARG A 28 1.92 6.58 7.43
C ARG A 28 3.16 7.29 6.92
N ASP A 29 2.95 8.47 6.36
CA ASP A 29 4.00 9.42 6.02
C ASP A 29 3.80 10.72 6.81
N ARG A 30 4.79 11.11 7.63
CA ARG A 30 4.79 12.36 8.40
C ARG A 30 3.48 12.65 9.15
N GLY A 31 2.87 11.61 9.74
CA GLY A 31 1.62 11.71 10.51
C GLY A 31 0.33 11.68 9.68
N ARG A 32 0.43 11.58 8.34
CA ARG A 32 -0.70 11.41 7.42
C ARG A 32 -0.79 9.96 6.95
N THR A 33 -2.00 9.46 6.80
CA THR A 33 -2.21 8.16 6.13
C THR A 33 -2.25 8.40 4.63
N VAL A 34 -1.36 7.72 3.90
CA VAL A 34 -1.36 7.66 2.44
C VAL A 34 -1.92 6.30 2.06
N ALA A 35 -2.91 6.26 1.16
CA ALA A 35 -3.49 5.02 0.65
C ALA A 35 -3.61 5.10 -0.87
N GLY A 36 -3.30 4.01 -1.55
CA GLY A 36 -3.30 3.95 -3.01
C GLY A 36 -2.90 2.60 -3.53
N THR A 37 -2.65 2.53 -4.82
CA THR A 37 -2.29 1.30 -5.53
C THR A 37 -0.76 1.23 -5.68
N ALA A 38 -0.15 0.12 -5.30
CA ALA A 38 1.24 -0.18 -5.64
C ALA A 38 1.40 -0.26 -7.16
N VAL A 39 2.30 0.53 -7.73
CA VAL A 39 2.49 0.55 -9.19
C VAL A 39 3.90 0.15 -9.60
N ASP A 40 4.88 0.30 -8.70
CA ASP A 40 6.27 -0.07 -8.97
C ASP A 40 7.07 -0.19 -7.67
N VAL A 41 8.28 -0.76 -7.76
CA VAL A 41 9.26 -0.81 -6.68
C VAL A 41 10.54 -0.13 -7.14
N LEU A 42 10.94 0.91 -6.42
CA LEU A 42 12.24 1.56 -6.61
C LEU A 42 13.30 0.83 -5.79
N ASP A 43 14.23 0.18 -6.48
CA ASP A 43 15.39 -0.44 -5.85
C ASP A 43 16.45 0.62 -5.51
N ALA A 44 16.54 0.97 -4.24
CA ALA A 44 17.46 1.98 -3.70
C ALA A 44 18.63 1.35 -2.93
N GLY A 45 18.98 0.09 -3.23
CA GLY A 45 20.04 -0.64 -2.55
C GLY A 45 19.51 -1.45 -1.36
N ASP A 46 20.02 -1.22 -0.16
CA ASP A 46 19.72 -2.05 1.02
C ASP A 46 18.23 -2.08 1.43
N ARG A 47 17.40 -1.13 0.95
CA ARG A 47 15.97 -1.08 1.26
C ARG A 47 15.16 -0.63 0.04
N PRO A 48 14.34 -1.51 -0.58
CA PRO A 48 13.47 -1.12 -1.66
C PRO A 48 12.40 -0.15 -1.16
N SER A 49 11.99 0.78 -2.02
CA SER A 49 10.90 1.73 -1.75
C SER A 49 9.74 1.48 -2.69
N LEU A 50 8.51 1.44 -2.17
CA LEU A 50 7.33 1.17 -2.98
C LEU A 50 6.78 2.46 -3.59
N ILE A 51 6.48 2.45 -4.88
CA ILE A 51 5.77 3.54 -5.54
C ILE A 51 4.28 3.28 -5.47
N VAL A 52 3.55 4.20 -4.84
CA VAL A 52 2.11 4.14 -4.62
C VAL A 52 1.44 5.26 -5.37
N ARG A 53 0.45 4.92 -6.20
CA ARG A 53 -0.41 5.88 -6.89
C ARG A 53 -1.71 6.06 -6.11
N THR A 54 -1.97 7.29 -5.66
CA THR A 54 -3.19 7.66 -4.93
C THR A 54 -4.37 7.86 -5.89
N ASP A 55 -5.59 7.94 -5.34
CA ASP A 55 -6.84 8.15 -6.09
C ASP A 55 -6.84 9.45 -6.92
N ASP A 56 -6.21 10.51 -6.42
CA ASP A 56 -6.03 11.78 -7.13
C ASP A 56 -4.96 11.71 -8.23
N GLY A 57 -4.36 10.54 -8.45
CA GLY A 57 -3.36 10.26 -9.47
C GLY A 57 -1.94 10.70 -9.11
N GLN A 58 -1.70 11.20 -7.90
CA GLN A 58 -0.35 11.52 -7.44
C GLN A 58 0.45 10.25 -7.16
N HIS A 59 1.78 10.35 -7.34
CA HIS A 59 2.71 9.29 -6.99
C HIS A 59 3.40 9.63 -5.69
N HIS A 60 3.35 8.70 -4.75
CA HIS A 60 4.07 8.77 -3.50
C HIS A 60 5.06 7.62 -3.41
N VAL A 61 6.21 7.88 -2.79
CA VAL A 61 7.21 6.85 -2.50
C VAL A 61 7.07 6.49 -1.03
N ALA A 62 6.78 5.23 -0.75
CA ALA A 62 6.81 4.67 0.59
C ALA A 62 8.23 4.14 0.85
N PRO A 63 8.99 4.73 1.78
CA PRO A 63 10.33 4.24 2.12
C PRO A 63 10.24 2.82 2.69
N GLY A 64 11.21 1.96 2.36
CA GLY A 64 11.21 0.57 2.83
C GLY A 64 11.27 0.38 4.35
N SER A 65 11.61 1.42 5.12
CA SER A 65 11.53 1.41 6.59
C SER A 65 10.13 1.68 7.15
N THR A 66 9.16 2.01 6.29
CA THR A 66 7.82 2.39 6.71
C THR A 66 6.94 1.16 6.86
N ARG A 67 6.10 1.16 7.89
CA ARG A 67 5.10 0.12 8.09
C ARG A 67 4.00 0.27 7.04
N LEU A 68 3.97 -0.66 6.08
CA LEU A 68 2.95 -0.79 5.06
C LEU A 68 1.87 -1.77 5.53
N GLU A 69 0.64 -1.49 5.12
CA GLU A 69 -0.48 -2.42 5.23
C GLU A 69 -1.10 -2.61 3.86
N MET A 70 -1.41 -3.85 3.50
CA MET A 70 -2.09 -4.21 2.26
C MET A 70 -3.54 -4.57 2.57
N LEU A 71 -4.45 -4.16 1.69
CA LEU A 71 -5.84 -4.57 1.75
C LEU A 71 -5.95 -6.08 1.47
N GLU A 72 -6.61 -6.80 2.36
CA GLU A 72 -6.98 -8.20 2.17
C GLU A 72 -8.21 -8.26 1.25
N ASP A 73 -8.13 -9.09 0.21
CA ASP A 73 -9.22 -9.36 -0.76
C ASP A 73 -10.34 -10.22 -0.13
#